data_AF-A0A1B2EQF3-F1
#
_entry.id   AF-A0A1B2EQF3-F1
#
_cell.length_a   1.000
_cell.length_b   1.000
_cell.length_c   1.000
_cell.angle_alpha   90.00
_cell.angle_beta   90.00
_cell.angle_gamma   90.00
#
_symmetry.space_group_name_H-M   'P 1'
#
loop_
_entity.id
_entity.type
_entity.pdbx_description
1 polymer ?
#
loop_
_entity_poly.entity_id
_entity_poly.type
_entity_poly.pdbx_seq_one_letter_code
_entity_poly.pdbx_strand_id
1 'polypeptide(L)' 'MPGNRHPYREQWFCGCEYFQHQLPCDPSSLTRWRKRLGPDGLETLLAATIQAGLESGAVRSSSLKRISVDTTVQPKAIT' A
#
# COMPACT_ATOMS: atom_id res chain seq x y z
N MET A 1 7.08 -5.57 -23.98
CA MET A 1 8.44 -5.53 -23.41
C MET A 1 8.33 -5.50 -21.90
N PRO A 2 8.76 -6.52 -21.12
CA PRO A 2 8.66 -6.44 -19.68
C PRO A 2 9.67 -5.41 -19.18
N GLY A 3 9.16 -4.44 -18.44
CA GLY A 3 9.84 -3.23 -18.05
C GLY A 3 11.06 -3.46 -17.18
N ASN A 4 12.07 -2.64 -17.44
CA ASN A 4 13.22 -2.37 -16.61
C ASN A 4 12.76 -1.98 -15.19
N ARG A 5 12.63 -2.97 -14.29
CA ARG A 5 12.38 -2.78 -12.86
C ARG A 5 13.71 -2.94 -12.15
N HIS A 6 14.22 -1.85 -11.60
CA HIS A 6 15.49 -1.84 -10.86
C HIS A 6 15.30 -2.52 -9.49
N PRO A 7 15.79 -3.76 -9.28
CA PRO A 7 15.61 -4.48 -8.02
C PRO A 7 16.29 -3.76 -6.83
N TYR A 8 17.23 -2.89 -7.14
CA TYR A 8 18.04 -2.12 -6.18
C TYR A 8 17.24 -1.10 -5.37
N ARG A 9 16.27 -0.38 -5.98
CA ARG A 9 15.54 0.70 -5.28
C ARG A 9 14.45 0.18 -4.34
N GLU A 10 13.85 -0.94 -4.70
CA GLU A 10 12.72 -1.53 -3.98
C GLU A 10 13.21 -2.29 -2.75
N GLN A 11 14.41 -2.89 -2.79
CA GLN A 11 15.02 -3.56 -1.65
C GLN A 11 15.41 -2.62 -0.50
N TRP A 12 15.79 -1.38 -0.80
CA TRP A 12 16.18 -0.40 0.23
C TRP A 12 15.08 -0.18 1.28
N PHE A 13 13.81 -0.30 0.89
CA PHE A 13 12.66 -0.11 1.78
C PHE A 13 12.14 -1.40 2.41
N CYS A 14 12.66 -2.58 2.01
CA CYS A 14 12.15 -3.87 2.47
C CYS A 14 12.78 -4.35 3.80
N GLY A 15 13.72 -3.60 4.38
CA GLY A 15 14.37 -3.99 5.64
C GLY A 15 15.20 -5.28 5.54
N CYS A 16 15.63 -5.65 4.33
CA CYS A 16 16.46 -6.82 4.11
C CYS A 16 17.87 -6.60 4.67
N GLU A 17 18.36 -7.54 5.47
CA GLU A 17 19.71 -7.50 6.06
C GLU A 17 20.82 -7.77 5.04
N TYR A 18 20.48 -8.48 3.96
CA TYR A 18 21.39 -8.81 2.85
C TYR A 18 20.77 -8.47 1.50
N PHE A 19 21.63 -8.09 0.54
CA PHE A 19 21.21 -7.81 -0.83
C PHE A 19 20.82 -9.10 -1.56
N GLN A 20 19.65 -9.09 -2.20
CA GLN A 20 19.13 -10.22 -2.97
C GLN A 20 19.04 -9.86 -4.46
N HIS A 21 19.50 -10.75 -5.34
CA HIS A 21 19.37 -10.51 -6.79
C HIS A 21 17.95 -10.75 -7.31
N GLN A 22 17.17 -11.54 -6.59
CA GLN A 22 15.78 -11.82 -6.92
C GLN A 22 14.85 -10.86 -6.19
N LEU A 23 13.75 -10.49 -6.86
CA LEU A 23 12.72 -9.68 -6.24
C LEU A 23 11.99 -10.50 -5.16
N PRO A 24 11.77 -9.95 -3.95
CA PRO A 24 11.11 -10.67 -2.87
C PRO A 24 9.63 -10.94 -3.16
N CYS A 25 9.00 -10.15 -4.05
CA CYS A 25 7.63 -10.34 -4.49
C CYS A 25 7.46 -9.76 -5.90
N ASP A 26 6.56 -10.35 -6.69
CA ASP A 26 6.17 -9.77 -7.97
C ASP A 26 5.48 -8.41 -7.71
N PRO A 27 5.97 -7.28 -8.28
CA PRO A 27 5.42 -5.98 -7.90
C PRO A 27 4.02 -5.70 -8.46
N SER A 28 3.50 -6.55 -9.36
CA SER A 28 2.09 -6.48 -9.77
C SER A 28 1.14 -7.16 -8.77
N SER A 29 1.67 -7.86 -7.75
CA SER A 29 0.87 -8.59 -6.76
C SER A 29 -0.11 -7.69 -6.01
N LEU A 30 0.30 -6.49 -5.58
CA LEU A 30 -0.61 -5.54 -4.93
C LEU A 30 -1.71 -5.04 -5.88
N THR A 31 -1.38 -4.82 -7.16
CA THR A 31 -2.38 -4.42 -8.17
C THR A 31 -3.39 -5.54 -8.42
N ARG A 32 -2.93 -6.79 -8.53
CA ARG A 32 -3.79 -7.97 -8.71
C ARG A 32 -4.64 -8.24 -7.47
N TRP A 33 -4.07 -8.08 -6.28
CA TRP A 33 -4.79 -8.23 -5.02
C TRP A 33 -5.89 -7.18 -4.86
N ARG A 34 -5.58 -5.89 -5.15
CA ARG A 34 -6.58 -4.81 -5.14
C ARG A 34 -7.73 -5.09 -6.12
N LYS A 35 -7.42 -5.58 -7.32
CA LYS A 35 -8.44 -5.98 -8.31
C LYS A 35 -9.30 -7.15 -7.83
N ARG A 36 -8.73 -8.09 -7.06
CA ARG A 36 -9.43 -9.26 -6.54
C ARG A 36 -10.37 -8.92 -5.39
N LEU A 37 -9.99 -7.99 -4.51
CA LEU A 37 -10.84 -7.52 -3.42
C LEU A 37 -12.11 -6.82 -3.93
N GLY A 38 -11.97 -6.06 -5.01
CA GLY A 38 -13.06 -5.21 -5.49
C GLY A 38 -13.44 -4.10 -4.49
N PRO A 39 -14.54 -3.38 -4.73
CA PRO A 39 -15.01 -2.31 -3.86
C PRO A 39 -15.46 -2.84 -2.48
N ASP A 40 -16.25 -3.92 -2.44
CA ASP A 40 -16.81 -4.47 -1.20
C ASP A 40 -15.72 -4.99 -0.25
N GLY A 41 -14.69 -5.64 -0.81
CA GLY A 41 -13.54 -6.10 -0.04
C GLY A 41 -12.70 -4.94 0.50
N LEU A 42 -12.64 -3.83 -0.24
CA LEU A 42 -11.91 -2.63 0.20
C LEU A 42 -12.62 -1.92 1.37
N GLU A 43 -13.95 -1.88 1.36
CA GLU A 43 -14.74 -1.35 2.48
C GLU A 43 -14.54 -2.18 3.75
N THR A 44 -14.56 -3.51 3.62
CA THR A 44 -14.29 -4.43 4.74
C THR A 44 -12.88 -4.23 5.30
N LEU A 45 -11.89 -4.07 4.41
CA LEU A 45 -10.52 -3.80 4.80
C LEU A 45 -10.38 -2.45 5.53
N LEU A 46 -11.06 -1.42 5.05
CA LEU A 46 -11.05 -0.10 5.68
C LEU A 46 -11.64 -0.16 7.09
N ALA A 47 -12.78 -0.84 7.27
CA ALA A 47 -13.38 -1.04 8.58
C ALA A 47 -12.45 -1.77 9.55
N ALA A 48 -11.83 -2.87 9.12
CA ALA A 48 -10.86 -3.61 9.92
C ALA A 48 -9.63 -2.77 10.27
N THR A 49 -9.16 -1.93 9.35
CA THR A 49 -7.99 -1.05 9.57
C THR A 49 -8.30 0.04 10.61
N ILE A 50 -9.50 0.63 10.56
CA ILE A 50 -9.92 1.62 11.56
C ILE A 50 -9.98 0.96 12.94
N GLN A 51 -10.56 -0.24 13.02
CA GLN A 51 -10.68 -0.96 14.28
C GLN A 51 -9.31 -1.30 14.88
N ALA A 52 -8.40 -1.85 14.08
CA ALA A 52 -7.02 -2.13 14.50
C ALA A 52 -6.27 -0.84 14.91
N GLY A 53 -6.53 0.28 14.23
CA GLY A 53 -5.98 1.58 14.58
C GLY A 53 -6.46 2.10 15.94
N LEU A 54 -7.72 1.85 16.29
CA LEU A 54 -8.27 2.19 17.60
C LEU A 54 -7.67 1.32 18.71
N GLU A 55 -7.57 0.02 18.47
CA GLU A 55 -7.03 -0.96 19.43
C GLU A 55 -5.54 -0.75 19.71
N SER A 56 -4.76 -0.44 18.68
CA SER A 56 -3.33 -0.11 18.82
C SER A 56 -3.07 1.29 19.37
N GLY A 57 -4.09 2.14 19.51
CA GLY A 57 -3.96 3.53 19.92
C GLY A 57 -3.37 4.46 18.85
N ALA A 58 -3.10 3.95 17.65
CA ALA A 58 -2.65 4.75 16.51
C ALA A 58 -3.70 5.78 16.05
N VAL A 59 -4.98 5.46 16.25
CA VAL A 59 -6.12 6.33 15.98
C VAL A 59 -6.86 6.61 17.29
N ARG A 60 -7.14 7.90 17.55
CA ARG A 60 -8.00 8.30 18.67
C ARG A 60 -9.45 8.36 18.21
N SER A 61 -10.38 7.97 19.05
CA SER A 61 -11.82 8.05 18.75
C SER A 61 -12.28 9.48 18.42
N SER A 62 -11.61 10.50 18.98
CA SER A 62 -11.87 11.91 18.65
C SER A 62 -11.50 12.27 17.21
N SER A 63 -10.52 11.61 16.60
CA SER A 63 -10.09 11.85 15.23
C SER A 63 -11.14 11.38 14.20
N LEU A 64 -12.01 10.44 14.57
CA LEU A 64 -13.10 9.96 13.70
C LEU A 64 -14.23 10.98 13.54
N LYS A 65 -14.25 12.07 14.34
CA LYS A 65 -15.26 13.15 14.21
C LYS A 65 -15.09 13.96 12.93
N ARG A 66 -13.88 14.01 12.36
CA ARG A 66 -13.60 14.77 11.15
C ARG A 66 -12.52 14.06 10.34
N ILE A 67 -12.91 13.56 9.17
CA ILE A 67 -12.05 12.78 8.27
C ILE A 67 -11.76 13.65 7.04
N SER A 68 -10.48 13.77 6.68
CA SER A 68 -10.06 14.37 5.42
C SER A 68 -9.76 13.27 4.43
N VAL A 69 -10.42 13.29 3.27
CA VAL A 69 -10.16 12.33 2.19
C VAL A 69 -9.33 13.04 1.14
N ASP A 70 -8.06 12.64 1.01
CA ASP A 70 -7.17 13.16 -0.04
C ASP A 70 -7.23 12.24 -1.26
N THR A 71 -7.65 12.79 -2.40
CA THR A 71 -7.66 12.08 -3.69
C THR A 71 -6.62 12.65 -4.66
N THR A 72 -5.56 13.30 -4.15
CA THR A 72 -4.58 13.93 -5.02
C THR A 72 -3.74 12.86 -5.71
N VAL A 73 -3.83 12.81 -7.03
CA VAL A 73 -2.94 12.00 -7.86
C VAL A 73 -1.85 12.93 -8.35
N GLN A 74 -0.61 12.69 -7.95
CA GLN A 74 0.53 13.33 -8.63
C GLN A 74 0.61 12.80 -10.06
N PRO A 75 0.54 13.67 -11.10
CA PRO A 75 0.76 13.23 -12.46
C PRO A 75 2.17 12.68 -12.60
N LYS A 76 2.29 11.46 -13.14
CA LYS A 76 3.59 10.90 -13.50
C LYS A 76 4.09 11.67 -14.72
N ALA A 77 5.33 12.15 -14.66
CA ALA A 77 6.04 12.61 -15.85
C ALA A 77 6.24 11.41 -16.77
N ILE A 78 5.34 11.24 -17.73
CA ILE A 78 5.46 10.28 -18.83
C ILE A 78 5.84 11.13 -20.05
N THR A 79 7.09 10.98 -20.51
CA THR A 79 7.58 11.53 -21.78
C THR A 79 7.50 10.45 -22.86
#